data_AF-A0A535BZ03-F1
#
_entry.id   AF-A0A535BZ03-F1
#
_cell.length_a   1.000
_cell.length_b   1.000
_cell.length_c   1.000
_cell.angle_alpha   90.00
_cell.angle_beta   90.00
_cell.angle_gamma   90.00
#
_symmetry.space_group_name_H-M   'P 1'
#
loop_
_entity.id
_entity.type
_entity.pdbx_description
1 polymer ?
#
loop_
_entity_poly.entity_id
_entity_poly.type
_entity_poly.pdbx_seq_one_letter_code
_entity_poly.pdbx_strand_id
1 'polypeptide(L)'
;RLTAFDIAADGGLSNRRVWADLGDGAPDGICLDAENAIWYGDVPNKRCVRVREGGEVLQTIDLDRGCFACALGGADKRTLFLVATEWSGTTSMAGGARTGQVLVVEAPAPGVGWP
;
A
#
# COMPACT_ATOMS: atom_id res chain seq x y z
N ARG A 1 7.57 -7.30 -4.61
CA ARG A 1 7.66 -6.88 -6.04
C ARG A 1 6.34 -6.26 -6.50
N LEU A 2 6.39 -5.12 -7.18
CA LEU A 2 5.25 -4.54 -7.91
C LEU A 2 5.41 -4.79 -9.41
N THR A 3 4.31 -5.03 -10.11
CA THR A 3 4.28 -5.34 -11.55
C THR A 3 3.37 -4.36 -12.26
N ALA A 4 3.84 -3.78 -13.35
CA ALA A 4 3.07 -2.90 -14.22
C ALA A 4 2.73 -3.57 -15.55
N PHE A 5 1.66 -3.08 -16.15
CA PHE A 5 1.18 -3.47 -17.47
C PHE A 5 0.78 -2.20 -18.22
N ASP A 6 0.87 -2.24 -19.53
CA ASP A 6 0.23 -1.24 -20.38
C ASP A 6 -1.23 -1.65 -20.60
N ILE A 7 -2.15 -0.69 -20.48
CA ILE A 7 -3.60 -0.91 -20.60
C ILE A 7 -4.05 -0.35 -21.95
N ALA A 8 -4.56 -1.23 -22.82
CA ALA A 8 -5.15 -0.84 -24.10
C ALA A 8 -6.56 -0.26 -23.91
N ALA A 9 -7.08 0.40 -24.95
CA ALA A 9 -8.41 1.05 -24.89
C ALA A 9 -9.58 0.08 -24.63
N ASP A 10 -9.40 -1.20 -24.92
CA ASP A 10 -10.35 -2.29 -24.64
C ASP A 10 -10.16 -2.93 -23.25
N GLY A 11 -9.23 -2.41 -22.44
CA GLY A 11 -8.87 -2.95 -21.13
C GLY A 11 -7.85 -4.11 -21.19
N GLY A 12 -7.37 -4.48 -22.37
CA GLY A 12 -6.34 -5.50 -22.54
C GLY A 12 -5.02 -5.12 -21.85
N LEU A 13 -4.38 -6.09 -21.20
CA LEU A 13 -3.11 -5.90 -20.50
C LEU A 13 -1.96 -6.47 -21.32
N SER A 14 -0.92 -5.66 -21.52
CA SER A 14 0.29 -6.06 -22.23
C SER A 14 1.56 -5.55 -21.53
N ASN A 15 2.73 -5.89 -22.06
CA ASN A 15 4.03 -5.38 -21.59
C ASN A 15 4.23 -5.53 -20.07
N ARG A 16 3.94 -6.74 -19.54
CA ARG A 16 4.15 -7.08 -18.14
C ARG A 16 5.61 -6.85 -17.76
N ARG A 17 5.86 -5.96 -16.80
CA ARG A 17 7.21 -5.63 -16.34
C ARG A 17 7.28 -5.47 -14.83
N VAL A 18 8.47 -5.65 -14.28
CA VAL A 18 8.73 -5.26 -12.89
C VAL A 18 8.70 -3.74 -12.83
N TRP A 19 7.79 -3.19 -12.04
CA TRP A 19 7.75 -1.75 -11.78
C TRP A 19 8.66 -1.38 -10.62
N ALA A 20 8.66 -2.20 -9.56
CA ALA A 20 9.59 -2.09 -8.44
C ALA A 20 9.97 -3.47 -7.90
N ASP A 21 11.27 -3.66 -7.68
CA ASP A 21 11.74 -4.70 -6.77
C ASP A 21 11.67 -4.14 -5.34
N LEU A 22 11.08 -4.89 -4.42
CA LEU A 22 10.86 -4.45 -3.04
C LEU A 22 11.75 -5.19 -2.03
N GLY A 23 12.65 -6.07 -2.50
CA GLY A 23 13.47 -6.90 -1.61
C GLY A 23 12.61 -7.73 -0.66
N ASP A 24 12.71 -7.44 0.64
CA ASP A 24 11.97 -8.10 1.72
C ASP A 24 10.52 -7.62 1.90
N GLY A 25 10.11 -6.59 1.15
CA GLY A 25 8.76 -6.05 1.21
C GLY A 25 7.71 -7.04 0.73
N ALA A 26 6.64 -7.19 1.53
CA ALA A 26 5.50 -8.03 1.23
C ALA A 26 4.25 -7.18 0.93
N PRO A 27 4.12 -6.63 -0.29
CA PRO A 27 3.05 -5.69 -0.62
C PRO A 27 1.69 -6.39 -0.61
N ASP A 28 0.73 -5.79 0.09
CA ASP A 28 -0.69 -6.15 0.07
C ASP A 28 -1.48 -5.04 -0.65
N GLY A 29 -2.41 -4.34 0.00
CA GLY A 29 -3.15 -3.23 -0.59
C GLY A 29 -2.26 -2.02 -0.89
N ILE A 30 -2.47 -1.41 -2.07
CA ILE A 30 -1.67 -0.30 -2.60
C ILE A 30 -2.53 0.89 -3.03
N CYS A 31 -1.94 2.09 -3.05
CA CYS A 31 -2.49 3.26 -3.71
C CYS A 31 -1.39 4.13 -4.34
N LEU A 32 -1.76 4.98 -5.31
CA LEU A 32 -0.84 5.83 -6.08
C LEU A 32 -1.04 7.31 -5.70
N ASP A 33 0.04 8.07 -5.60
CA ASP A 33 0.01 9.51 -5.41
C ASP A 33 0.38 10.31 -6.67
N ALA A 34 0.20 11.63 -6.61
CA ALA A 34 0.43 12.55 -7.72
C ALA A 34 1.91 12.71 -8.12
N GLU A 35 2.85 12.20 -7.33
CA GLU A 35 4.27 12.16 -7.67
C GLU A 35 4.66 10.82 -8.33
N ASN A 36 3.66 10.01 -8.71
CA ASN A 36 3.86 8.68 -9.30
C ASN A 36 4.57 7.70 -8.33
N ALA A 37 4.40 7.90 -7.02
CA ALA A 37 4.87 6.97 -6.00
C ALA A 37 3.71 6.09 -5.51
N ILE A 38 4.03 4.82 -5.24
CA ILE A 38 3.09 3.83 -4.73
C ILE A 38 3.30 3.67 -3.24
N TRP A 39 2.20 3.77 -2.50
CA TRP A 39 2.10 3.28 -1.14
C TRP A 39 1.68 1.81 -1.15
N TYR A 40 2.28 0.98 -0.30
CA TYR A 40 1.81 -0.38 -0.05
C TYR A 40 1.77 -0.70 1.44
N GLY A 41 0.76 -1.46 1.86
CA GLY A 41 0.74 -2.11 3.17
C GLY A 41 1.67 -3.32 3.20
N ASP A 42 2.41 -3.48 4.29
CA ASP A 42 3.31 -4.61 4.53
C ASP A 42 2.92 -5.29 5.86
N VAL A 43 2.20 -6.41 5.73
CA VAL A 43 1.63 -7.15 6.86
C VAL A 43 2.72 -7.73 7.77
N PRO A 44 3.66 -8.57 7.29
CA PRO A 44 4.65 -9.20 8.17
C PRO A 44 5.64 -8.20 8.77
N ASN A 45 6.00 -7.14 8.03
CA ASN A 45 6.96 -6.14 8.51
C ASN A 45 6.30 -4.97 9.25
N LYS A 46 4.98 -5.01 9.46
CA LYS A 46 4.20 -4.03 10.25
C LYS A 46 4.47 -2.59 9.82
N ARG A 47 4.40 -2.32 8.53
CA ARG A 47 4.71 -1.00 7.98
C ARG A 47 3.82 -0.66 6.79
N CYS A 48 3.75 0.62 6.46
CA CYS A 48 3.31 1.09 5.16
C CYS A 48 4.46 1.83 4.50
N VAL A 49 4.75 1.53 3.24
CA VAL A 49 5.95 2.03 2.57
C VAL A 49 5.57 2.75 1.29
N ARG A 50 6.17 3.91 1.07
CA ARG A 50 6.09 4.70 -0.15
C ARG A 50 7.33 4.45 -1.00
N VAL A 51 7.14 4.03 -2.23
CA VAL A 51 8.22 3.76 -3.19
C VAL A 51 7.98 4.48 -4.52
N ARG A 52 9.05 4.88 -5.20
CA ARG A 52 8.98 5.26 -6.62
C ARG A 52 9.32 4.08 -7.53
N GLU A 53 9.10 4.27 -8.84
CA GLU A 53 9.48 3.28 -9.85
C GLU A 53 10.96 2.89 -9.71
N GLY A 54 11.24 1.60 -9.88
CA GLY A 54 12.53 0.98 -9.58
C GLY A 54 12.66 0.49 -8.14
N GLY A 55 11.79 0.91 -7.21
CA GLY A 55 11.75 0.42 -5.83
C GLY A 55 12.55 1.24 -4.81
N GLU A 56 12.97 2.46 -5.15
CA GLU A 56 13.52 3.35 -4.12
C GLU A 56 12.44 3.68 -3.09
N VAL A 57 12.75 3.43 -1.82
CA VAL A 57 11.92 3.79 -0.68
C VAL A 57 12.06 5.29 -0.42
N LEU A 58 10.95 6.00 -0.54
CA LEU A 58 10.83 7.42 -0.24
C LEU A 58 10.42 7.65 1.23
N GLN A 59 9.61 6.75 1.79
CA GLN A 59 9.12 6.85 3.16
C GLN A 59 8.68 5.48 3.69
N THR A 60 8.88 5.27 4.99
CA THR A 60 8.33 4.15 5.73
C THR A 60 7.55 4.69 6.93
N ILE A 61 6.36 4.15 7.16
CA ILE A 61 5.54 4.37 8.35
C ILE A 61 5.51 3.06 9.11
N ASP A 62 6.18 3.01 10.26
CA ASP A 62 6.15 1.86 11.15
C ASP A 62 4.84 1.83 11.95
N LEU A 63 4.30 0.63 12.11
CA LEU A 63 3.09 0.35 12.87
C LEU A 63 3.38 -0.71 13.94
N ASP A 64 2.50 -0.81 14.93
CA ASP A 64 2.58 -1.86 15.95
C ASP A 64 2.01 -3.21 15.46
N ARG A 65 1.31 -3.21 14.32
CA ARG A 65 0.55 -4.33 13.74
C ARG A 65 0.63 -4.36 12.21
N GLY A 66 0.17 -5.44 11.59
CA GLY A 66 0.30 -5.61 10.14
C GLY A 66 -0.60 -4.64 9.37
N CYS A 67 -0.06 -4.00 8.32
CA CYS A 67 -0.81 -3.12 7.43
C CYS A 67 -1.31 -3.89 6.21
N PHE A 68 -2.63 -3.96 6.04
CA PHE A 68 -3.26 -4.74 4.96
C PHE A 68 -3.61 -3.89 3.75
N ALA A 69 -3.99 -2.64 3.96
CA ALA A 69 -4.36 -1.74 2.88
C ALA A 69 -4.06 -0.29 3.24
N CYS A 70 -3.85 0.51 2.20
CA CYS A 70 -3.69 1.94 2.31
C CYS A 70 -4.46 2.66 1.20
N ALA A 71 -4.99 3.85 1.49
CA ALA A 71 -5.68 4.67 0.52
C ALA A 71 -5.47 6.16 0.82
N LEU A 72 -5.24 6.95 -0.23
CA LEU A 72 -5.19 8.41 -0.13
C LEU A 72 -6.59 8.99 -0.35
N GLY A 73 -7.01 9.86 0.56
CA GLY A 73 -8.33 10.48 0.56
C GLY A 73 -8.37 11.78 1.37
N GLY A 74 -9.56 12.16 1.81
CA GLY A 74 -9.80 13.49 2.38
C GLY A 74 -10.08 14.54 1.30
N ALA A 75 -10.46 15.75 1.71
CA ALA A 75 -10.90 16.81 0.80
C ALA A 75 -9.80 17.26 -0.17
N ASP A 76 -8.54 17.21 0.26
CA ASP A 76 -7.36 17.55 -0.53
C ASP A 76 -6.57 16.32 -1.01
N LYS A 77 -7.11 15.11 -0.77
CA LYS A 77 -6.47 13.82 -1.05
C LYS A 77 -5.12 13.59 -0.34
N ARG A 78 -4.79 14.33 0.71
CA ARG A 78 -3.52 14.19 1.47
C ARG A 78 -3.66 13.41 2.78
N THR A 79 -4.83 12.82 3.06
CA THR A 79 -4.97 11.90 4.20
C THR A 79 -4.70 10.48 3.73
N LEU A 80 -3.63 9.86 4.24
CA LEU A 80 -3.36 8.44 4.05
C LEU A 80 -4.07 7.64 5.14
N PHE A 81 -5.09 6.89 4.73
CA PHE A 81 -5.78 5.92 5.58
C PHE A 81 -5.05 4.58 5.52
N LEU A 82 -4.84 3.96 6.67
CA LEU A 82 -4.17 2.66 6.82
C LEU A 82 -5.10 1.70 7.57
N VAL A 83 -5.34 0.52 7.01
CA VAL A 83 -6.10 -0.54 7.68
C VAL A 83 -5.12 -1.57 8.23
N ALA A 84 -5.14 -1.74 9.55
CA ALA A 84 -4.14 -2.54 10.24
C ALA A 84 -4.76 -3.46 11.30
N THR A 85 -4.19 -4.65 11.50
CA THR A 85 -4.62 -5.60 12.54
C THR A 85 -3.44 -6.40 13.06
N GLU A 86 -3.52 -6.87 14.31
CA GLU A 86 -2.55 -7.86 14.79
C GLU A 86 -2.68 -9.13 13.95
N TRP A 87 -1.57 -9.59 13.38
CA TRP A 87 -1.52 -10.72 12.47
C TRP A 87 -0.51 -11.73 12.96
N SER A 88 -0.95 -12.98 13.14
CA SER A 88 -0.12 -14.12 13.56
C SER A 88 -0.25 -15.33 12.64
N GLY A 89 -0.73 -15.11 11.40
CA GLY A 89 -0.94 -16.14 10.39
C GLY A 89 -2.40 -16.51 10.18
N THR A 90 -2.67 -17.36 9.18
CA THR A 90 -4.04 -17.72 8.77
C THR A 90 -4.80 -18.54 9.81
N THR A 91 -4.10 -19.22 10.71
CA THR A 91 -4.69 -20.03 11.79
C THR A 91 -5.40 -19.17 12.84
N SER A 92 -5.04 -17.89 12.97
CA SER A 92 -5.67 -16.95 13.91
C SER A 92 -6.74 -16.05 13.27
N MET A 93 -7.09 -16.26 11.99
CA MET A 93 -8.07 -15.42 11.29
C MET A 93 -9.50 -15.46 11.87
N ALA A 94 -9.90 -16.59 12.45
CA ALA A 94 -11.29 -16.84 12.87
C ALA A 94 -11.53 -16.68 14.38
N GLY A 95 -10.51 -16.30 15.16
CA GLY A 95 -10.63 -16.20 16.62
C GLY A 95 -9.64 -15.21 17.24
N GLY A 96 -9.91 -14.79 18.47
CA GLY A 96 -9.08 -13.82 19.20
C GLY A 96 -9.73 -12.44 19.35
N ALA A 97 -8.95 -11.51 19.89
CA ALA A 97 -9.40 -10.13 20.10
C ALA A 97 -9.55 -9.41 18.75
N ARG A 98 -10.56 -8.52 18.66
CA ARG A 98 -10.73 -7.66 17.49
C ARG A 98 -9.77 -6.48 17.59
N THR A 99 -8.62 -6.61 16.94
CA THR A 99 -7.52 -5.63 17.00
C THR A 99 -7.43 -4.76 15.74
N GLY A 100 -8.42 -4.84 14.86
CA GLY A 100 -8.50 -4.01 13.66
C GLY A 100 -8.56 -2.52 14.00
N GLN A 101 -7.78 -1.72 13.29
CA GLN A 101 -7.72 -0.27 13.42
C GLN A 101 -7.69 0.38 12.04
N VAL A 102 -8.27 1.57 11.97
CA VAL A 102 -8.01 2.53 10.88
C VAL A 102 -7.16 3.63 11.47
N LEU A 103 -5.97 3.80 10.90
CA LEU A 103 -5.03 4.86 11.28
C LEU A 103 -5.01 5.89 10.15
N VAL A 104 -4.66 7.13 10.49
CA VAL A 104 -4.54 8.22 9.54
C VAL A 104 -3.22 8.93 9.74
N VAL A 105 -2.54 9.25 8.64
CA VAL A 105 -1.37 10.12 8.63
C VAL A 105 -1.47 11.09 7.46
N GLU A 106 -0.77 12.22 7.57
CA GLU A 106 -0.65 13.16 6.46
C GLU A 106 0.34 12.64 5.42
N ALA A 107 -0.04 12.72 4.15
CA ALA A 107 0.77 12.30 3.02
C ALA A 107 1.54 13.47 2.41
N PRO A 108 2.80 13.24 1.96
CA PRO A 108 3.62 14.26 1.32
C PRO A 108 3.06 14.69 -0.05
N ALA A 109 2.26 13.85 -0.71
CA ALA A 109 1.62 14.11 -1.99
C ALA A 109 0.15 13.67 -1.98
N PRO A 110 -0.74 14.36 -2.73
CA PRO A 110 -2.14 13.98 -2.82
C PRO A 110 -2.33 12.71 -3.65
N GLY A 111 -3.39 11.95 -3.34
CA GLY A 111 -3.79 10.78 -4.14
C GLY A 111 -4.26 11.12 -5.54
N VAL A 112 -4.08 10.17 -6.47
CA VAL A 112 -4.63 10.23 -7.83
C VAL A 112 -5.67 9.14 -8.08
N GLY A 113 -6.43 9.30 -9.16
CA GLY A 113 -7.51 8.38 -9.50
C GLY A 113 -8.79 8.60 -8.70
N TRP A 114 -9.69 7.64 -8.84
CA TRP A 114 -10.96 7.56 -8.13
C TRP A 114 -10.79 6.69 -6.88
N PRO A 115 -11.35 7.08 -5.72
CA PRO A 115 -11.38 6.23 -4.54
C PRO A 115 -12.25 4.99 -4.76
#